data_AF-A0A4Y1ZMW8-F1
#
_entry.id   AF-A0A4Y1ZMW8-F1
#
_cell.length_a   1.000
_cell.length_b   1.000
_cell.length_c   1.000
_cell.angle_alpha   90.00
_cell.angle_beta   90.00
_cell.angle_gamma   90.00
#
_symmetry.space_group_name_H-M   'P 1'
#
loop_
_entity.id
_entity.type
_entity.pdbx_description
1 polymer ?
#
loop_
_entity_poly.entity_id
_entity_poly.type
_entity_poly.pdbx_seq_one_letter_code
_entity_poly.pdbx_strand_id
1 'polypeptide(L)'
;MRVVERQLFQGNMQGSHAKDVATIVKYQCRSGQPLPMTRNGLEKNPIRSQLEILAFEAWKMNLARMCTQEKREEKVKYSMDKMFFGEQPNEGTGGSFALLPKSS
;
A
#
# COMPACT_ATOMS: atom_id res chain seq x y z
N MET A 1 -9.89 5.33 17.62
CA MET A 1 -10.18 4.03 16.96
C MET A 1 -11.57 3.47 17.32
N ARG A 2 -11.94 3.34 18.60
CA ARG A 2 -13.23 2.74 19.03
C ARG A 2 -14.53 3.39 18.49
N VAL A 3 -14.51 4.67 18.12
CA VAL A 3 -15.73 5.39 17.67
C VAL A 3 -16.07 5.07 16.20
N VAL A 4 -15.04 5.00 15.35
CA VAL A 4 -15.19 4.68 13.91
C VAL A 4 -15.63 3.23 13.72
N GLU A 5 -15.07 2.31 14.52
CA GLU A 5 -15.49 0.90 14.57
C GLU A 5 -16.92 0.70 15.13
N ARG A 6 -17.48 1.65 15.89
CA ARG A 6 -18.86 1.53 16.39
C ARG A 6 -19.92 2.06 15.42
N GLN A 7 -19.58 3.04 14.58
CA GLN A 7 -20.54 3.64 13.64
C GLN A 7 -20.60 2.93 12.28
N LEU A 8 -19.48 2.39 11.77
CA LEU A 8 -19.45 1.69 10.48
C LEU A 8 -20.13 0.31 10.50
N PHE A 9 -20.37 -0.25 11.69
CA PHE A 9 -20.89 -1.60 11.87
C PHE A 9 -22.35 -1.62 12.39
N GLN A 10 -23.07 -0.50 12.28
CA GLN A 10 -24.53 -0.48 12.52
C GLN A 10 -25.34 -1.08 11.36
N GLY A 11 -24.70 -1.38 10.22
CA GLY A 11 -25.28 -2.14 9.12
C GLY A 11 -25.09 -3.64 9.32
N ASN A 12 -26.09 -4.43 8.95
CA ASN A 12 -26.09 -5.90 9.01
C ASN A 12 -25.11 -6.49 7.97
N MET A 13 -23.80 -6.32 8.17
CA MET A 13 -22.77 -6.82 7.27
C MET A 13 -22.33 -8.21 7.72
N GLN A 14 -22.90 -9.25 7.11
CA GLN A 14 -22.45 -10.64 7.28
C GLN A 14 -21.47 -11.02 6.15
N GLY A 15 -20.46 -11.84 6.45
CA GLY A 15 -19.57 -12.43 5.43
C GLY A 15 -18.33 -11.60 5.05
N SER A 16 -17.75 -11.88 3.87
CA SER A 16 -16.49 -11.29 3.35
C SER A 16 -16.55 -9.76 3.23
N HIS A 17 -17.70 -9.20 2.86
CA HIS A 17 -17.89 -7.77 2.67
C HIS A 17 -17.61 -6.93 3.93
N ALA A 18 -17.96 -7.45 5.11
CA ALA A 18 -17.66 -6.78 6.37
C ALA A 18 -16.14 -6.65 6.60
N LYS A 19 -15.37 -7.68 6.20
CA LYS A 19 -13.92 -7.70 6.32
C LYS A 19 -13.27 -6.75 5.31
N ASP A 20 -13.82 -6.66 4.11
CA ASP A 20 -13.30 -5.75 3.06
C ASP A 20 -13.48 -4.29 3.48
N VAL A 21 -14.69 -3.93 3.93
CA VAL A 21 -14.98 -2.57 4.43
C VAL A 21 -14.11 -2.25 5.64
N ALA A 22 -13.99 -3.17 6.59
CA ALA A 22 -13.11 -3.00 7.75
C ALA A 22 -11.64 -2.78 7.33
N THR A 23 -11.18 -3.49 6.30
CA THR A 23 -9.82 -3.37 5.76
C THR A 23 -9.59 -2.00 5.13
N ILE A 24 -10.54 -1.52 4.32
CA ILE A 24 -10.49 -0.17 3.72
C ILE A 24 -10.43 0.90 4.81
N VAL A 25 -11.31 0.81 5.80
CA VAL A 25 -11.40 1.80 6.88
C VAL A 25 -10.12 1.82 7.72
N LYS A 26 -9.60 0.64 8.09
CA LYS A 26 -8.31 0.51 8.79
C LYS A 26 -7.18 1.14 7.98
N TYR A 27 -7.16 0.89 6.68
CA TYR A 27 -6.18 1.46 5.78
C TYR A 27 -6.26 2.99 5.70
N GLN A 28 -7.46 3.56 5.59
CA GLN A 28 -7.66 5.01 5.56
C GLN A 28 -7.25 5.66 6.87
N CYS A 29 -7.54 5.04 8.01
CA CYS A 29 -7.31 5.62 9.33
C CYS A 29 -5.93 5.31 9.92
N ARG A 30 -5.03 4.63 9.17
CA ARG A 30 -3.76 4.11 9.72
C ARG A 30 -2.80 5.18 10.27
N SER A 31 -2.88 6.41 9.77
CA SER A 31 -2.07 7.55 10.20
C SER A 31 -2.67 8.33 11.37
N GLY A 32 -3.72 7.81 12.01
CA GLY A 32 -4.47 8.50 13.06
C GLY A 32 -5.50 9.51 12.55
N GLN A 33 -5.39 9.94 11.29
CA GLN A 33 -6.37 10.74 10.56
C GLN A 33 -6.77 10.01 9.27
N PRO A 34 -8.05 10.06 8.84
CA PRO A 34 -8.49 9.43 7.60
C PRO A 34 -7.80 10.03 6.38
N LEU A 35 -7.07 9.20 5.63
CA LEU A 35 -6.51 9.56 4.33
C LEU A 35 -7.54 9.32 3.22
N PRO A 36 -7.76 10.29 2.31
CA PRO A 36 -8.65 10.10 1.19
C PRO A 36 -8.09 9.07 0.20
N MET A 37 -8.94 8.27 -0.43
CA MET A 37 -8.55 7.31 -1.48
C MET A 37 -8.35 8.04 -2.83
N THR A 38 -7.41 8.98 -2.85
CA THR A 38 -7.08 9.83 -4.01
C THR A 38 -5.57 10.06 -4.05
N ARG A 39 -5.05 10.67 -5.13
CA ARG A 39 -3.64 11.09 -5.22
C ARG A 39 -3.16 11.84 -3.97
N ASN A 40 -3.95 12.78 -3.47
CA ASN A 40 -3.60 13.60 -2.30
C ASN A 40 -3.44 12.77 -1.02
N GLY A 41 -4.21 11.68 -0.86
CA GLY A 41 -4.07 10.79 0.28
C GLY A 41 -2.94 9.77 0.08
N LEU A 42 -2.69 9.35 -1.16
CA LEU A 42 -1.55 8.50 -1.50
C LEU A 42 -0.21 9.20 -1.27
N GLU A 43 -0.09 10.48 -1.64
CA GLU A 43 1.12 11.28 -1.41
C GLU A 43 1.46 11.50 0.07
N LYS A 44 0.44 11.54 0.94
CA LYS A 44 0.60 11.71 2.39
C LYS A 44 0.85 10.39 3.12
N ASN A 45 0.96 9.30 2.39
CA ASN A 45 1.01 7.97 2.94
C ASN A 45 2.43 7.56 3.30
N PRO A 46 2.73 7.29 4.59
CA PRO A 46 4.11 7.02 5.02
C PRO A 46 4.64 5.64 4.60
N ILE A 47 3.78 4.74 4.12
CA ILE A 47 4.14 3.35 3.79
C ILE A 47 3.99 3.03 2.31
N ARG A 48 4.04 4.04 1.44
CA ARG A 48 3.90 3.87 -0.01
C ARG A 48 5.19 4.29 -0.70
N SER A 49 5.55 3.58 -1.75
CA SER A 49 6.77 3.89 -2.49
C SER A 49 6.57 5.12 -3.37
N GLN A 50 7.68 5.78 -3.67
CA GLN A 50 7.69 6.89 -4.62
C GLN A 50 7.31 6.42 -6.03
N LEU A 51 7.69 5.19 -6.40
CA LEU A 51 7.27 4.59 -7.66
C LEU A 51 5.76 4.35 -7.73
N GLU A 52 5.13 3.94 -6.63
CA GLU A 52 3.66 3.81 -6.57
C GLU A 52 2.97 5.17 -6.73
N ILE A 53 3.51 6.23 -6.10
CA ILE A 53 3.01 7.61 -6.25
C ILE A 53 3.19 8.09 -7.70
N LEU A 54 4.35 7.81 -8.31
CA LEU A 54 4.66 8.17 -9.69
C LEU A 54 3.74 7.47 -10.71
N ALA A 55 3.44 6.19 -10.48
CA ALA A 55 2.68 5.35 -11.39
C ALA A 55 1.16 5.59 -11.36
N PHE A 56 0.62 6.19 -10.29
CA PHE A 56 -0.83 6.36 -10.13
C PHE A 56 -1.39 7.54 -10.95
N GLU A 57 -0.99 8.77 -10.63
CA GLU A 57 -1.49 10.01 -11.27
C GLU A 57 -0.39 11.09 -11.29
N ALA A 58 -0.59 12.14 -12.10
CA ALA A 58 0.27 13.34 -12.14
C ALA A 58 1.77 13.06 -12.37
N TRP A 59 2.08 12.08 -13.23
CA TRP A 59 3.42 11.54 -13.42
C TRP A 59 4.51 12.61 -13.67
N LYS A 60 4.27 13.61 -14.53
CA LYS A 60 5.27 14.65 -14.85
C LYS A 60 5.71 15.43 -13.62
N MET A 61 4.74 15.82 -12.80
CA MET A 61 4.97 16.59 -11.58
C MET A 61 5.64 15.71 -10.52
N ASN A 62 5.21 14.46 -10.37
CA ASN A 62 5.81 13.53 -9.42
C ASN A 62 7.26 13.18 -9.80
N LEU A 63 7.54 13.00 -11.10
CA LEU A 63 8.90 12.79 -11.60
C LEU A 63 9.80 13.99 -11.30
N ALA A 64 9.35 15.21 -11.62
CA ALA A 64 10.10 16.42 -11.32
C ALA A 64 10.37 16.57 -9.81
N ARG A 65 9.40 16.23 -8.96
CA ARG A 65 9.57 16.23 -7.50
C ARG A 65 10.57 15.18 -7.03
N MET A 66 10.54 13.97 -7.58
CA MET A 66 11.51 12.92 -7.24
C MET A 66 12.94 13.31 -7.63
N CYS A 67 13.12 13.95 -8.80
CA CYS A 67 14.43 14.42 -9.25
C CYS A 67 15.04 15.51 -8.34
N THR A 68 14.22 16.24 -7.57
CA THR A 68 14.67 17.29 -6.66
C THR A 68 14.81 16.82 -5.21
N GLN A 69 14.39 15.60 -4.88
CA GLN A 69 14.54 15.03 -3.55
C GLN A 69 15.91 14.36 -3.40
N GLU A 70 16.67 14.75 -2.37
CA GLU A 70 17.98 14.12 -2.05
C GLU A 70 17.84 12.70 -1.47
N LYS A 71 16.63 12.33 -1.01
CA LYS A 71 16.34 10.98 -0.51
C LYS A 71 16.15 10.01 -1.67
N ARG A 72 17.12 9.12 -1.87
CA ARG A 72 16.97 7.93 -2.72
C ARG A 72 16.20 6.85 -1.97
N GLU A 73 15.26 6.19 -2.64
CA GLU A 73 14.71 4.93 -2.14
C GLU A 73 15.80 3.86 -2.22
N GLU A 74 16.44 3.55 -1.09
CA GLU A 74 17.53 2.56 -1.06
C GLU A 74 17.04 1.11 -1.05
N LYS A 75 15.74 0.84 -0.85
CA LYS A 75 15.20 -0.52 -0.72
C LYS A 75 13.90 -0.70 -1.52
N VAL A 76 13.98 -1.54 -2.55
CA VAL A 76 12.85 -2.11 -3.29
C VAL A 76 12.11 -3.07 -2.35
N LYS A 77 11.11 -2.55 -1.63
CA LYS A 77 10.36 -3.33 -0.63
C LYS A 77 8.93 -3.59 -1.08
N TYR A 78 8.33 -2.65 -1.80
CA TYR A 78 6.92 -2.69 -2.13
C TYR A 78 6.69 -3.47 -3.41
N SER A 79 5.53 -4.11 -3.51
CA SER A 79 5.16 -4.97 -4.64
C SER A 79 5.21 -4.21 -5.97
N MET A 80 4.81 -2.93 -5.98
CA MET A 80 4.92 -2.08 -7.15
C MET A 80 6.37 -1.89 -7.61
N ASP A 81 7.29 -1.63 -6.69
CA ASP A 81 8.71 -1.43 -7.03
C ASP A 81 9.28 -2.69 -7.66
N LYS A 82 9.00 -3.85 -7.05
CA LYS A 82 9.44 -5.16 -7.54
C LYS A 82 8.92 -5.43 -8.95
N MET A 83 7.63 -5.17 -9.20
CA MET A 83 7.04 -5.32 -10.53
C MET A 83 7.71 -4.40 -11.56
N PHE A 84 8.02 -3.15 -11.20
CA PHE A 84 8.74 -2.23 -12.10
C PHE A 84 10.12 -2.73 -12.50
N PHE A 85 10.84 -3.39 -11.59
CA PHE A 85 12.16 -3.97 -11.86
C PHE A 85 12.12 -5.40 -12.41
N GLY A 86 10.94 -5.98 -12.63
CA GLY A 86 10.79 -7.37 -13.08
C GLY A 86 11.13 -8.41 -12.01
N GLU A 87 11.13 -8.02 -10.74
CA GLU A 87 11.33 -8.91 -9.59
C GLU A 87 10.01 -9.52 -9.11
N GLN A 88 10.11 -10.69 -8.45
CA GLN A 88 8.94 -11.33 -7.84
C GLN A 88 8.42 -10.53 -6.63
N PRO A 89 7.12 -10.13 -6.59
CA PRO A 89 6.49 -9.49 -5.43
C PRO A 89 6.48 -10.38 -4.18
N ASN A 90 6.44 -9.76 -3.00
CA ASN A 90 6.42 -10.49 -1.72
C ASN A 90 5.02 -11.00 -1.31
N GLU A 91 4.16 -11.28 -2.28
CA GLU A 91 2.75 -11.62 -2.09
C GLU A 91 2.44 -12.95 -2.79
N GLY A 92 1.47 -13.72 -2.25
CA GLY A 92 1.13 -15.04 -2.79
C GLY A 92 2.32 -16.00 -2.78
N THR A 93 2.70 -16.50 -3.96
CA THR A 93 3.80 -17.47 -4.13
C THR A 93 5.18 -16.87 -3.91
N GLY A 94 5.32 -15.53 -3.92
CA GLY A 94 6.55 -14.84 -3.55
C GLY A 94 6.61 -14.44 -2.07
N GLY A 95 5.68 -14.95 -1.25
CA GLY A 95 5.64 -14.71 0.20
C GLY A 95 6.87 -15.26 0.94
N SER A 96 6.84 -15.24 2.27
CA SER A 96 7.98 -15.55 3.15
C SER A 96 8.37 -17.03 3.21
N PHE A 97 8.57 -17.67 2.06
CA PHE A 97 9.12 -19.01 1.96
C PHE A 97 10.09 -19.09 0.79
N ALA A 98 11.12 -19.91 0.94
CA ALA A 98 12.02 -20.28 -0.14
C ALA A 98 11.94 -21.79 -0.31
N LEU A 99 11.80 -22.26 -1.55
CA LEU A 99 11.87 -23.67 -1.85
C LEU A 99 13.34 -24.07 -1.84
N LEU A 100 13.70 -25.00 -0.94
CA LEU A 100 15.03 -25.58 -0.91
C LEU A 100 15.03 -26.85 -1.77
N PRO A 101 16.11 -27.11 -2.52
CA PRO A 101 16.25 -28.35 -3.26
C PRO A 101 16.27 -29.54 -2.28
N LYS A 102 15.70 -30.67 -2.71
CA LYS A 102 15.73 -31.89 -1.92
C LYS A 102 17.18 -32.38 -1.83
N SER A 103 17.74 -32.41 -0.63
CA SER A 103 19.03 -33.04 -0.36
C SER A 103 18.91 -34.54 -0.65
N SER A 104 19.70 -35.00 -1.62
CA SER A 104 19.88 -36.41 -2.00
C SER A 104 20.56 -37.22 -0.90
#